data_AF-A0A3C0A666-F1
#
_entry.id   AF-A0A3C0A666-F1
#
_cell.length_a   1.000
_cell.length_b   1.000
_cell.length_c   1.000
_cell.angle_alpha   90.00
_cell.angle_beta   90.00
_cell.angle_gamma   90.00
#
_symmetry.space_group_name_H-M   'P 1'
#
loop_
_entity.id
_entity.type
_entity.pdbx_description
1 polymer ?
#
loop_
_entity_poly.entity_id
_entity_poly.type
_entity_poly.pdbx_seq_one_letter_code
_entity_poly.pdbx_strand_id
1 'polypeptide(L)' 'MKNKHGKEIIILGVKVEKANMPEMYRLAKANPQNLKLILEGVMAKRGFKNPGSALALLESDLE' A
#
# COMPACT_ATOMS: atom_id res chain seq x y z
N MET A 1 11.65 13.19 6.69
CA MET A 1 11.30 12.67 8.04
C MET A 1 11.59 11.17 8.05
N LYS A 2 12.61 10.72 8.79
CA LYS A 2 12.90 9.30 8.99
C LYS A 2 12.25 8.88 10.30
N ASN A 3 11.12 8.18 10.21
CA ASN A 3 10.35 7.78 11.37
C ASN A 3 11.09 6.63 12.06
N LYS A 4 11.29 6.76 13.37
CA LYS A 4 11.86 5.74 14.24
C LYS A 4 10.91 4.54 14.23
N HIS A 5 11.45 3.33 14.01
CA HIS A 5 10.77 2.06 13.70
C HIS A 5 10.44 1.87 12.22
N GLY A 6 11.40 1.35 11.43
CA GLY A 6 11.21 0.93 10.03
C GLY A 6 10.31 -0.30 9.86
N LYS A 7 9.07 -0.22 10.37
CA LYS A 7 8.02 -1.25 10.33
C LYS A 7 6.74 -0.78 9.63
N GLU A 8 6.67 0.49 9.22
CA GLU A 8 5.53 1.07 8.51
C GLU A 8 6.00 1.93 7.32
N ILE A 9 5.23 1.92 6.24
CA ILE A 9 5.42 2.79 5.06
C ILE A 9 4.09 3.45 4.76
N ILE A 10 4.10 4.77 4.56
CA ILE A 10 2.90 5.53 4.20
C ILE A 10 2.89 5.77 2.68
N ILE A 11 1.83 5.34 2.01
CA ILE A 11 1.62 5.52 0.57
C ILE A 11 0.24 6.13 0.37
N LEU A 12 0.14 7.26 -0.34
CA LEU A 12 -1.14 7.96 -0.56
C LEU A 12 -1.95 8.23 0.73
N GLY A 13 -1.28 8.40 1.86
CA GLY A 13 -1.93 8.61 3.16
C GLY A 13 -2.45 7.34 3.85
N VAL A 14 -2.31 6.16 3.25
CA VAL A 14 -2.56 4.87 3.92
C VAL A 14 -1.28 4.27 4.47
N LYS A 15 -1.40 3.65 5.65
CA LYS A 15 -0.31 3.01 6.37
C LYS A 15 -0.23 1.53 5.97
N VAL A 16 0.94 1.11 5.50
CA VAL A 16 1.29 -0.29 5.23
C VAL A 16 2.21 -0.77 6.34
N GLU A 17 1.74 -1.68 7.18
CA GLU A 17 2.50 -2.22 8.32
C GLU A 17 3.02 -3.61 8.04
N LYS A 18 4.30 -3.87 8.35
CA LYS A 18 4.91 -5.19 8.15
C LYS A 18 4.19 -6.31 8.91
N ALA A 19 3.62 -6.01 10.07
CA ALA A 19 2.98 -7.01 10.94
C ALA A 19 1.62 -7.48 10.40
N ASN A 20 0.87 -6.59 9.75
CA ASN A 20 -0.48 -6.90 9.25
C ASN A 20 -0.42 -7.30 7.78
N MET A 21 0.41 -6.61 6.99
CA MET A 21 0.48 -6.75 5.55
C MET A 21 1.93 -7.04 5.10
N PRO A 22 2.53 -8.20 5.46
CA PRO A 22 3.96 -8.45 5.23
C PRO A 22 4.36 -8.39 3.76
N GLU A 23 3.53 -8.91 2.85
CA GLU A 23 3.81 -8.88 1.41
C GLU A 23 3.65 -7.48 0.81
N MET A 24 2.58 -6.76 1.15
CA MET A 24 2.44 -5.36 0.73
C MET A 24 3.58 -4.51 1.26
N TYR A 25 4.03 -4.74 2.50
CA TYR A 25 5.18 -4.06 3.07
C TYR A 25 6.46 -4.35 2.29
N ARG A 26 6.66 -5.60 1.86
CA ARG A 26 7.81 -5.98 1.02
C ARG A 26 7.78 -5.26 -0.33
N LEU A 27 6.62 -5.20 -0.98
CA LEU A 27 6.42 -4.46 -2.24
C LEU A 27 6.64 -2.95 -2.05
N ALA A 28 6.05 -2.37 -1.01
CA ALA A 28 6.20 -0.98 -0.62
C ALA A 28 7.67 -0.62 -0.36
N LYS A 29 8.41 -1.50 0.32
CA LYS A 29 9.83 -1.30 0.64
C LYS A 29 10.72 -1.42 -0.59
N ALA A 30 10.41 -2.35 -1.49
CA ALA A 30 11.18 -2.56 -2.71
C ALA A 30 11.00 -1.40 -3.71
N ASN A 31 9.78 -0.94 -3.92
CA ASN A 31 9.48 0.18 -4.81
C ASN A 31 8.18 0.90 -4.40
N PRO A 32 8.25 1.93 -3.55
CA PRO A 32 7.06 2.63 -3.06
C PRO A 32 6.33 3.40 -4.16
N GLN A 33 7.05 3.90 -5.17
CA GLN A 33 6.45 4.58 -6.33
C GLN A 33 5.63 3.61 -7.18
N ASN A 34 6.10 2.39 -7.39
CA ASN A 34 5.35 1.39 -8.12
C ASN A 34 4.05 1.01 -7.39
N LEU A 35 4.12 0.79 -6.07
CA LEU A 35 2.93 0.51 -5.28
C LEU A 35 1.94 1.69 -5.29
N LYS A 36 2.43 2.92 -5.24
CA LYS A 36 1.59 4.12 -5.43
C LYS A 36 0.83 4.07 -6.77
N LEU A 37 1.53 3.80 -7.88
CA LEU A 37 0.92 3.73 -9.21
C LEU A 37 -0.11 2.61 -9.33
N ILE A 38 0.17 1.44 -8.74
CA ILE A 38 -0.77 0.32 -8.69
C ILE A 38 -2.04 0.73 -7.93
N LEU A 39 -1.90 1.34 -6.75
CA LEU A 39 -3.04 1.83 -5.97
C LEU A 39 -3.87 2.85 -6.76
N GLU A 40 -3.22 3.84 -7.40
CA GLU A 40 -3.89 4.82 -8.25
C GLU A 40 -4.64 4.15 -9.42
N GLY A 41 -4.03 3.15 -10.07
CA GLY A 41 -4.63 2.38 -11.15
C GLY A 41 -5.84 1.56 -10.71
N VAL A 42 -5.75 0.89 -9.54
CA VAL A 42 -6.87 0.16 -8.94
C VAL A 42 -8.00 1.11 -8.57
N MET A 43 -7.68 2.26 -7.96
CA MET A 43 -8.66 3.28 -7.63
C MET A 43 -9.41 3.75 -8.87
N ALA A 44 -8.69 4.11 -9.94
CA ALA A 44 -9.28 4.54 -11.20
C ALA A 44 -10.16 3.47 -11.84
N LYS A 45 -9.70 2.21 -11.86
CA LYS A 45 -10.41 1.08 -12.49
C LYS A 45 -11.66 0.65 -11.73
N ARG A 46 -11.62 0.66 -10.39
CA ARG A 46 -12.71 0.19 -9.52
C ARG A 46 -13.63 1.32 -9.05
N GLY A 47 -13.30 2.58 -9.35
CA GLY A 47 -14.04 3.74 -8.88
C GLY A 47 -13.85 4.02 -7.38
N PHE A 48 -12.75 3.54 -6.78
CA PHE A 48 -12.47 3.85 -5.38
C PHE A 48 -12.01 5.30 -5.23
N LYS A 49 -12.62 5.99 -4.27
CA LYS A 49 -12.27 7.37 -3.92
C LYS A 49 -11.17 7.47 -2.86
N ASN A 50 -10.83 6.36 -2.22
CA ASN A 50 -9.82 6.32 -1.17
C ASN A 50 -8.80 5.18 -1.43
N PRO A 51 -7.51 5.41 -1.11
CA PRO A 51 -6.46 4.41 -1.27
C PRO A 51 -6.61 3.18 -0.36
N GLY A 52 -7.32 3.28 0.76
CA GLY A 52 -7.53 2.17 1.69
C GLY A 52 -8.33 1.03 1.08
N SER A 53 -9.39 1.35 0.33
CA SER A 53 -10.17 0.35 -0.41
C SER A 53 -9.35 -0.32 -1.52
N ALA A 54 -8.49 0.43 -2.19
CA ALA A 54 -7.58 -0.14 -3.20
C ALA A 54 -6.52 -1.05 -2.56
N LEU A 55 -5.99 -0.65 -1.40
CA LEU A 55 -5.02 -1.42 -0.65
C LEU A 55 -5.61 -2.74 -0.13
N ALA A 56 -6.81 -2.70 0.44
CA ALA A 56 -7.50 -3.89 0.92
C ALA A 56 -7.79 -4.90 -0.21
N LEU A 57 -8.16 -4.40 -1.40
CA LEU A 57 -8.37 -5.26 -2.56
C LEU A 57 -7.06 -5.92 -3.02
N LEU A 58 -5.97 -5.16 -3.08
CA LEU A 58 -4.66 -5.70 -3.46
C LEU A 58 -4.13 -6.71 -2.44
N GLU A 59 -4.36 -6.46 -1.16
CA GLU A 59 -4.02 -7.39 -0.08
C GLU A 59 -4.79 -8.70 -0.25
N SER A 60 -6.10 -8.64 -0.50
CA SER A 60 -6.91 -9.86 -0.72
C SER A 60 -6.52 -10.65 -1.97
N ASP A 61 -5.94 -10.00 -2.99
CA ASP A 61 -5.44 -10.67 -4.20
C ASP A 61 -4.07 -11.37 -3.97
N LEU A 62 -3.39 -11.09 -2.85
CA LEU A 62 -2.08 -11.65 -2.49
C LEU A 62 -2.16 -12.80 -1.48
N GLU A 63 -3.31 -13.01 -0.84
CA GLU A 63 -3.63 -14.17 0.01
C GLU A 63 -4.08 -15.38 -0.83
#